data_AF-A0A2U2PGE3-F1
#
_entry.id   AF-A0A2U2PGE3-F1
#
_cell.length_a   1.000
_cell.length_b   1.000
_cell.length_c   1.000
_cell.angle_alpha   90.00
_cell.angle_beta   90.00
_cell.angle_gamma   90.00
#
_symmetry.space_group_name_H-M   'P 1'
#
loop_
_entity.id
_entity.type
_entity.pdbx_description
1 polymer ?
#
loop_
_entity_poly.entity_id
_entity_poly.type
_entity_poly.pdbx_seq_one_letter_code
_entity_poly.pdbx_strand_id
1 'polypeptide(L)'
;MAKAWYAYNGIGLARDPGSYLYSPVPPLCVSGFNVCAIYADYNGTNPSAISNNLKLYIGAGLLTGLSQPQVPLGTKKYVYMKP
;
A
#
# COMPACT_ATOMS: atom_id res chain seq x y z
N MET A 1 12.37 -9.06 9.75
CA MET A 1 12.47 -8.47 8.40
C MET A 1 12.02 -7.02 8.46
N ALA A 2 12.77 -6.09 7.87
CA ALA A 2 12.42 -4.67 7.89
C ALA A 2 11.25 -4.38 6.94
N LYS A 3 10.37 -3.44 7.31
CA LYS A 3 9.27 -2.98 6.46
C LYS A 3 9.53 -1.56 5.98
N ALA A 4 9.15 -1.28 4.74
CA ALA A 4 9.37 0.00 4.09
C ALA A 4 8.11 0.48 3.37
N TRP A 5 8.08 1.78 3.06
CA TRP A 5 7.04 2.37 2.23
C TRP A 5 7.38 2.16 0.76
N TYR A 6 6.36 1.82 -0.02
CA TYR A 6 6.47 1.78 -1.46
C TYR A 6 5.31 2.52 -2.11
N ALA A 7 5.63 3.44 -3.01
CA ALA A 7 4.65 4.18 -3.79
C ALA A 7 4.18 3.35 -4.99
N TYR A 8 2.88 3.35 -5.25
CA TYR A 8 2.32 2.75 -6.45
C TYR A 8 2.61 3.65 -7.66
N ASN A 9 3.25 3.08 -8.69
CA ASN A 9 3.68 3.84 -9.86
C ASN A 9 2.57 4.03 -10.92
N GLY A 10 1.38 3.44 -10.72
CA GLY A 10 0.27 3.53 -11.68
C GLY A 10 0.33 2.52 -12.83
N ILE A 11 1.34 1.65 -12.87
CA ILE A 11 1.59 0.71 -13.97
C ILE A 11 1.41 -0.72 -13.47
N GLY A 12 0.63 -1.53 -14.20
CA GLY A 12 0.35 -2.92 -13.83
C GLY A 12 -0.79 -3.04 -12.81
N LEU A 13 -0.83 -4.14 -12.06
CA LEU A 13 -1.87 -4.37 -11.05
C LEU A 13 -1.32 -4.01 -9.67
N ALA A 14 -2.13 -3.33 -8.85
CA ALA A 14 -1.77 -2.99 -7.49
C ALA A 14 -1.47 -4.20 -6.57
N ARG A 15 -1.73 -5.43 -7.00
CA ARG A 15 -1.36 -6.64 -6.25
C ARG A 15 0.03 -7.19 -6.60
N ASP A 16 0.70 -6.60 -7.59
CA ASP A 16 1.96 -7.08 -8.13
C ASP A 16 3.12 -6.27 -7.54
N PRO A 17 4.19 -6.92 -7.03
CA PRO A 17 5.33 -6.22 -6.45
C PRO A 17 6.02 -5.23 -7.42
N GLY A 18 6.04 -5.56 -8.72
CA GLY A 18 6.69 -4.73 -9.75
C GLY A 18 6.02 -3.38 -10.00
N SER A 19 4.79 -3.19 -9.51
CA SER A 19 4.05 -1.93 -9.63
C SER A 19 4.38 -0.90 -8.54
N TYR A 20 5.37 -1.19 -7.71
CA TYR A 20 5.69 -0.40 -6.52
C TYR A 20 7.16 0.00 -6.48
N LEU A 21 7.42 1.25 -6.12
CA LEU A 21 8.76 1.83 -6.01
C LEU A 21 9.05 2.23 -4.57
N TYR A 22 10.23 1.91 -4.09
CA TYR A 22 10.67 2.25 -2.74
C TYR A 22 10.57 3.75 -2.49
N SER A 23 10.04 4.11 -1.32
CA SER A 23 9.99 5.47 -0.82
C SER A 23 10.66 5.55 0.56
N PRO A 24 11.66 6.42 0.75
CA PRO A 24 12.24 6.66 2.07
C PRO A 24 11.32 7.48 2.98
N VAL A 25 10.27 8.10 2.42
CA VAL A 25 9.33 8.95 3.15
C VAL A 25 7.95 8.29 3.27
N PRO A 26 7.22 8.53 4.38
CA PRO A 26 5.86 8.04 4.55
C PRO A 26 4.88 8.76 3.61
N PRO A 27 3.79 8.08 3.18
CA PRO A 27 2.77 8.67 2.35
C PRO A 27 1.94 9.73 3.10
N LEU A 28 1.55 10.80 2.39
CA LEU A 28 0.63 11.85 2.89
C LEU A 28 -0.82 11.66 2.41
N CYS A 29 -1.00 10.88 1.35
CA CYS A 29 -2.28 10.52 0.77
C CYS A 29 -3.05 9.58 1.70
N VAL A 30 -4.33 9.83 1.98
CA VAL A 30 -5.11 9.05 2.96
C VAL A 30 -6.44 8.51 2.42
N SER A 31 -6.97 9.12 1.36
CA SER A 31 -8.29 8.83 0.79
C SER A 31 -8.34 9.04 -0.73
N GLY A 32 -9.20 8.25 -1.38
CA GLY A 32 -9.48 8.25 -2.82
C GLY A 32 -9.53 6.83 -3.37
N PHE A 33 -9.87 6.66 -4.65
CA PHE A 33 -10.14 5.33 -5.22
C PHE A 33 -8.94 4.71 -5.96
N ASN A 34 -7.76 5.32 -5.83
CA ASN A 34 -6.51 4.83 -6.41
C ASN A 34 -5.51 4.47 -5.31
N VAL A 35 -4.73 3.41 -5.51
CA VAL A 35 -3.66 3.08 -4.57
C VAL A 35 -2.58 4.15 -4.66
N CYS A 36 -2.16 4.63 -3.49
CA CYS A 36 -1.08 5.60 -3.38
C CYS A 36 0.23 4.94 -2.94
N ALA A 37 0.20 4.24 -1.81
CA ALA A 37 1.38 3.60 -1.24
C ALA A 37 0.99 2.42 -0.35
N ILE A 38 1.95 1.53 -0.15
CA ILE A 38 1.82 0.35 0.70
C ILE A 38 2.99 0.24 1.67
N TYR A 39 2.76 -0.46 2.78
CA TYR A 39 3.77 -0.81 3.76
C TYR A 39 4.07 -2.31 3.68
N ALA A 40 5.16 -2.65 3.00
CA ALA A 40 5.52 -4.03 2.66
C ALA A 40 6.93 -4.38 3.15
N ASP A 41 7.31 -5.65 2.98
CA ASP A 41 8.64 -6.13 3.36
C ASP A 41 9.72 -5.52 2.44
N TYR A 42 10.82 -5.09 3.04
CA TYR A 42 11.90 -4.42 2.33
C TYR A 42 12.68 -5.38 1.43
N ASN A 43 12.91 -5.00 0.16
CA ASN A 43 13.71 -5.77 -0.80
C ASN A 43 14.38 -4.88 -1.87
N GLY A 44 14.83 -3.68 -1.48
CA GLY A 44 15.43 -2.71 -2.40
C GLY A 44 14.37 -1.88 -3.13
N THR A 45 14.47 -1.79 -4.46
CA THR A 45 13.61 -0.91 -5.28
C THR A 45 12.14 -1.31 -5.26
N ASN A 46 11.85 -2.61 -5.24
CA ASN A 46 10.50 -3.17 -5.21
C ASN A 46 10.34 -4.02 -3.94
N PRO A 47 9.12 -4.20 -3.42
CA PRO A 47 8.88 -5.13 -2.33
C PRO A 47 9.19 -6.56 -2.76
N SER A 48 9.60 -7.43 -1.83
CA SER A 48 9.88 -8.85 -2.13
C SER A 48 8.61 -9.58 -2.54
N ALA A 49 7.53 -9.34 -1.81
CA ALA A 49 6.21 -9.90 -2.07
C ALA A 49 5.11 -8.99 -1.53
N ILE A 50 3.95 -9.03 -2.18
CA ILE A 50 2.71 -8.48 -1.64
C ILE A 50 1.98 -9.64 -0.94
N SER A 51 1.93 -9.60 0.40
CA SER A 51 1.27 -10.65 1.19
C SER A 51 -0.24 -10.69 0.93
N ASN A 52 -0.88 -11.83 1.17
CA ASN A 52 -2.32 -11.98 0.96
C ASN A 52 -3.14 -10.98 1.79
N ASN A 53 -2.71 -10.67 3.02
CA ASN A 53 -3.36 -9.65 3.85
C ASN A 53 -3.27 -8.26 3.21
N LEU A 54 -2.13 -7.91 2.63
CA LEU A 54 -1.97 -6.64 1.91
C LEU A 54 -2.89 -6.58 0.69
N LYS A 55 -3.02 -7.69 -0.06
CA LYS A 55 -3.95 -7.78 -1.20
C LYS A 55 -5.40 -7.58 -0.79
N LEU A 56 -5.82 -8.15 0.34
CA LEU A 56 -7.15 -7.93 0.91
C LEU A 56 -7.36 -6.46 1.29
N TYR A 57 -6.37 -5.83 1.92
CA TYR A 57 -6.41 -4.41 2.26
C TYR A 57 -6.42 -3.50 1.02
N ILE A 58 -5.70 -3.86 -0.04
CA ILE A 58 -5.75 -3.14 -1.31
C ILE A 58 -7.16 -3.23 -1.91
N GLY A 59 -7.76 -4.42 -1.95
CA GLY A 59 -9.13 -4.60 -2.42
C GLY A 59 -10.15 -3.79 -1.60
N ALA A 60 -10.05 -3.85 -0.27
CA ALA A 60 -10.91 -3.06 0.62
C ALA A 60 -10.71 -1.55 0.43
N GLY A 61 -9.47 -1.10 0.25
CA GLY A 61 -9.16 0.31 -0.01
C GLY A 61 -9.73 0.80 -1.32
N LEU A 62 -9.56 0.02 -2.40
CA LEU A 62 -10.14 0.32 -3.73
C LEU A 62 -11.67 0.39 -3.70
N LEU A 63 -12.34 -0.42 -2.87
CA LEU A 63 -13.80 -0.35 -2.72
C LEU A 63 -14.27 0.83 -1.87
N THR A 64 -13.57 1.11 -0.77
CA THR A 64 -14.01 2.09 0.25
C THR A 64 -13.49 3.50 0.00
N GLY A 65 -12.44 3.63 -0.81
CA GLY A 65 -11.71 4.86 -1.00
C GLY A 65 -10.88 5.29 0.23
N LEU A 66 -10.67 4.40 1.20
CA LEU A 66 -10.01 4.71 2.48
C LEU A 66 -8.74 3.88 2.67
N SER A 67 -7.77 4.43 3.41
CA SER A 67 -6.61 3.68 3.88
C SER A 67 -7.03 2.42 4.68
N GLN A 68 -6.23 1.36 4.68
CA GLN A 68 -6.59 0.09 5.31
C GLN A 68 -5.45 -0.45 6.18
N PRO A 69 -5.75 -1.18 7.28
CA PRO A 69 -7.08 -1.51 7.82
C PRO A 69 -7.74 -0.35 8.57
N GLN A 70 -9.07 -0.25 8.55
CA GLN A 70 -9.82 0.72 9.36
C GLN A 70 -10.13 0.27 10.78
N VAL A 71 -10.18 -1.04 11.02
CA VAL A 71 -10.57 -1.63 12.30
C VAL A 71 -9.41 -2.48 12.85
N PRO A 72 -9.07 -2.37 14.14
CA PRO A 72 -9.59 -1.41 15.12
C PRO A 72 -9.11 0.03 14.87
N LEU A 73 -9.83 1.02 15.42
CA LEU A 73 -9.46 2.44 15.31
C LEU A 73 -8.05 2.68 15.86
N GLY A 74 -7.29 3.55 15.20
CA GLY A 74 -5.90 3.85 15.57
C GLY A 74 -4.86 2.81 15.11
N THR A 75 -5.29 1.72 14.45
CA THR A 75 -4.34 0.73 13.91
C THR A 75 -3.46 1.33 12.81
N LYS A 76 -2.19 0.94 12.80
CA LYS A 76 -1.25 1.27 11.73
C LYS A 76 -1.82 0.85 10.37
N LYS A 77 -1.91 1.81 9.46
CA LYS A 77 -2.38 1.57 8.09
C LYS A 77 -1.25 0.98 7.26
N TYR A 78 -1.58 -0.03 6.46
CA TYR A 78 -0.65 -0.70 5.54
C TYR A 78 -0.88 -0.31 4.10
N VAL A 79 -2.07 0.20 3.76
CA VAL A 79 -2.42 0.64 2.41
C VAL A 79 -2.97 2.05 2.51
N TYR A 80 -2.46 2.93 1.67
CA TYR A 80 -2.89 4.32 1.57
C TYR A 80 -3.43 4.60 0.18
N MET A 81 -4.45 5.45 0.13
CA MET A 81 -5.22 5.74 -1.06
C MET A 81 -5.06 7.21 -1.47
N LYS A 82 -5.22 7.51 -2.75
CA LYS A 82 -5.20 8.85 -3.33
C LYS A 82 -6.39 9.06 -4.29
N PRO A 83 -6.79 10.31 -4.55
CA PRO A 83 -7.78 10.64 -5.56
C PRO A 83 -7.43 10.05 -6.92
#